data_AF-A0A0Q6MJ45-F1
#
_entry.id   AF-A0A0Q6MJ45-F1
#
_cell.length_a   1.000
_cell.length_b   1.000
_cell.length_c   1.000
_cell.angle_alpha   90.00
_cell.angle_beta   90.00
_cell.angle_gamma   90.00
#
_symmetry.space_group_name_H-M   'P 1'
#
loop_
_entity.id
_entity.type
_entity.pdbx_description
1 polymer ?
#
loop_
_entity_poly.entity_id
_entity_poly.type
_entity_poly.pdbx_seq_one_letter_code
_entity_poly.pdbx_strand_id
1 'polypeptide(L)'
;MSLIYEARWVFLEGILTTIKITIAASLLAFAMAFLAGLGRLSPFAPLRWLALVYIEVFRGVALLVQLFWMFFVLPFFGIVLDPIVTAVLALGLCNGAYGAEIVRGAIKSVPHGQSEAACALNYSRQQALWKILIPQAIPMMLPPFGNLAIELLKATALVSLITVHDLSFQALTLQQTTMRTIEPFTVVLAGYFLIAIVITGLFRLAERQTNARLGRGAR
;
A
#
# COMPACT_ATOMS: atom_id res chain seq x y z
N MET A 1 -28.32 -25.85 8.89
CA MET A 1 -27.07 -25.19 9.33
C MET A 1 -26.97 -23.87 8.59
N SER A 2 -26.41 -22.79 9.16
CA SER A 2 -26.21 -21.56 8.39
C SER A 2 -25.14 -21.79 7.31
N LEU A 3 -25.30 -21.22 6.12
CA LEU A 3 -24.33 -21.32 5.01
C LEU A 3 -22.91 -20.96 5.46
N ILE A 4 -22.81 -19.98 6.36
CA ILE A 4 -21.56 -19.49 6.95
C ILE A 4 -20.82 -20.62 7.67
N TYR A 5 -21.54 -21.48 8.40
CA TYR A 5 -20.91 -22.57 9.13
C TYR A 5 -20.37 -23.64 8.18
N GLU A 6 -21.08 -23.92 7.09
CA GLU A 6 -20.68 -24.91 6.09
C GLU A 6 -19.49 -24.40 5.26
N ALA A 7 -19.51 -23.13 4.85
CA ALA A 7 -18.48 -22.51 4.02
C ALA A 7 -17.33 -21.85 4.81
N ARG A 8 -17.25 -22.06 6.13
CA ARG A 8 -16.28 -21.38 7.01
C ARG A 8 -14.82 -21.54 6.56
N TRP A 9 -14.46 -22.72 6.06
CA TRP A 9 -13.09 -23.03 5.63
C TRP A 9 -12.72 -22.25 4.36
N VAL A 10 -13.67 -22.18 3.42
CA VAL A 10 -13.54 -21.43 2.17
C VAL A 10 -13.34 -19.94 2.46
N PHE A 11 -14.11 -19.37 3.39
CA PHE A 11 -13.93 -17.98 3.81
C PHE A 11 -12.59 -17.73 4.51
N LEU A 12 -12.13 -18.66 5.36
CA LEU A 12 -10.82 -18.55 6.01
C LEU A 12 -9.68 -18.56 4.99
N GLU A 13 -9.74 -19.41 3.98
CA GLU A 13 -8.77 -19.42 2.88
C GLU A 13 -8.78 -18.10 2.10
N GLY A 14 -9.97 -17.59 1.77
CA GLY A 14 -10.11 -16.28 1.13
C GLY A 14 -9.51 -15.14 1.96
N ILE A 15 -9.78 -15.11 3.27
CA ILE A 15 -9.19 -14.15 4.21
C ILE A 15 -7.66 -14.26 4.23
N LEU A 16 -7.12 -15.47 4.32
CA LEU A 16 -5.68 -15.69 4.33
C LEU A 16 -5.03 -15.20 3.04
N THR A 17 -5.64 -15.47 1.88
CA THR A 17 -5.18 -14.97 0.58
C THR A 17 -5.21 -13.44 0.52
N THR A 18 -6.32 -12.81 0.95
CA THR A 18 -6.44 -11.36 1.05
C THR A 18 -5.34 -10.76 1.92
N ILE A 19 -5.06 -11.34 3.10
CA ILE A 19 -4.00 -10.89 4.01
C ILE A 19 -2.62 -11.03 3.36
N LYS A 20 -2.33 -12.18 2.74
CA LYS A 20 -1.04 -12.43 2.06
C LYS A 20 -0.77 -11.38 0.97
N ILE A 21 -1.76 -11.12 0.12
CA ILE A 21 -1.65 -10.11 -0.95
C ILE A 21 -1.49 -8.72 -0.35
N THR A 22 -2.29 -8.37 0.66
CA THR A 22 -2.21 -7.07 1.33
C THR A 22 -0.81 -6.82 1.88
N ILE A 23 -0.23 -7.81 2.59
CA ILE A 23 1.12 -7.68 3.17
C ILE A 23 2.17 -7.57 2.06
N ALA A 24 2.17 -8.49 1.10
CA ALA A 24 3.18 -8.51 0.04
C ALA A 24 3.15 -7.24 -0.83
N ALA A 25 1.95 -6.81 -1.25
CA ALA A 25 1.78 -5.58 -2.02
C ALA A 25 2.10 -4.34 -1.18
N SER A 26 1.79 -4.32 0.12
CA SER A 26 2.17 -3.21 1.02
C SER A 26 3.68 -3.09 1.19
N LEU A 27 4.40 -4.21 1.29
CA LEU A 27 5.87 -4.22 1.35
C LEU A 27 6.47 -3.66 0.06
N LEU A 28 5.96 -4.08 -1.10
CA LEU A 28 6.38 -3.53 -2.39
C LEU A 28 6.04 -2.03 -2.50
N ALA A 29 4.82 -1.63 -2.11
CA ALA A 29 4.39 -0.25 -2.12
C ALA A 29 5.28 0.63 -1.24
N PHE A 30 5.63 0.17 -0.03
CA PHE A 30 6.53 0.88 0.86
C PHE A 30 7.94 1.03 0.24
N ALA A 31 8.50 -0.04 -0.31
CA ALA A 31 9.80 0.01 -0.98
C ALA A 31 9.78 1.02 -2.15
N MET A 32 8.78 0.94 -3.01
CA MET A 32 8.64 1.83 -4.16
C MET A 32 8.35 3.28 -3.75
N ALA A 33 7.57 3.50 -2.70
CA ALA A 33 7.31 4.82 -2.14
C ALA A 33 8.60 5.50 -1.68
N PHE A 34 9.47 4.79 -0.96
CA PHE A 34 10.76 5.34 -0.53
C PHE A 34 11.71 5.56 -1.71
N LEU A 35 11.83 4.58 -2.62
CA LEU A 35 12.70 4.71 -3.78
C LEU A 35 12.31 5.89 -4.68
N ALA A 36 11.04 5.97 -5.08
CA ALA A 36 10.56 7.06 -5.93
C ALA A 36 10.46 8.39 -5.17
N GLY A 37 10.01 8.38 -3.92
CA GLY A 37 9.90 9.59 -3.09
C GLY A 37 11.25 10.26 -2.84
N LEU A 38 12.29 9.47 -2.51
CA LEU A 38 13.66 9.96 -2.39
C LEU A 38 14.26 10.32 -3.76
N GLY A 39 13.97 9.54 -4.80
CA GLY A 39 14.38 9.83 -6.18
C GLY A 39 13.90 11.20 -6.65
N ARG A 40 12.68 11.60 -6.28
CA ARG A 40 12.12 12.94 -6.55
C ARG A 40 12.84 14.08 -5.83
N LEU A 41 13.49 13.79 -4.69
CA LEU A 41 14.28 14.76 -3.93
C LEU A 41 15.75 14.79 -4.37
N SER A 42 16.17 13.85 -5.22
CA SER A 42 17.56 13.77 -5.68
C SER A 42 17.98 15.00 -6.48
N PRO A 43 19.21 15.51 -6.29
CA PRO A 43 19.78 16.53 -7.16
C PRO A 43 20.13 15.98 -8.55
N PHE A 44 20.22 14.65 -8.72
CA PHE A 44 20.55 14.02 -9.99
C PHE A 44 19.32 13.98 -10.92
N ALA A 45 19.35 14.79 -11.98
CA ALA A 45 18.20 15.00 -12.86
C ALA A 45 17.63 13.70 -13.48
N PRO A 46 18.44 12.73 -13.96
CA PRO A 46 17.91 11.49 -14.53
C PRO A 46 17.11 10.66 -13.51
N LEU A 47 17.59 10.54 -12.27
CA LEU A 47 16.88 9.80 -11.21
C LEU A 47 15.55 10.49 -10.85
N ARG A 48 15.55 11.83 -10.81
CA ARG A 48 14.34 12.62 -10.55
C ARG A 48 13.30 12.47 -11.66
N TRP A 49 13.73 12.40 -12.92
CA TRP A 49 12.86 12.16 -14.07
C TRP A 49 12.31 10.73 -14.07
N LEU A 50 13.14 9.72 -13.82
CA LEU A 50 12.69 8.33 -13.71
C LEU A 50 11.60 8.18 -12.64
N ALA A 51 11.82 8.76 -11.45
CA ALA A 51 10.84 8.75 -10.38
C ALA A 51 9.56 9.51 -10.75
N LEU A 52 9.66 10.63 -11.48
CA LEU A 52 8.50 11.39 -11.96
C LEU A 52 7.66 10.55 -12.93
N VAL A 53 8.29 9.93 -13.93
CA VAL A 53 7.59 9.12 -14.93
C VAL A 53 6.89 7.94 -14.27
N TYR A 54 7.56 7.23 -13.36
CA TYR A 54 6.93 6.16 -12.58
C TYR A 54 5.70 6.68 -11.82
N ILE A 55 5.82 7.79 -11.08
CA ILE A 55 4.71 8.34 -10.29
C ILE A 55 3.54 8.75 -11.20
N GLU A 56 3.82 9.43 -12.31
CA GLU A 56 2.78 9.91 -13.23
C GLU A 56 2.06 8.77 -13.95
N VAL A 57 2.79 7.75 -14.41
CA VAL A 57 2.18 6.59 -15.08
C VAL A 57 1.27 5.82 -14.13
N PHE A 58 1.77 5.47 -12.94
CA PHE A 58 1.03 4.62 -12.02
C PHE A 58 -0.11 5.34 -11.29
N ARG A 59 -0.05 6.67 -11.14
CA ARG A 59 -1.18 7.46 -10.61
C ARG A 59 -2.15 7.93 -11.70
N GLY A 60 -1.70 8.00 -12.96
CA GLY A 60 -2.49 8.46 -14.10
C GLY A 60 -3.41 7.38 -14.68
N VAL A 61 -3.14 6.10 -14.40
CA VAL A 61 -3.94 4.97 -14.90
C VAL A 61 -4.72 4.34 -13.76
N ALA A 62 -6.01 4.04 -13.97
CA ALA A 62 -6.82 3.33 -12.98
C ALA A 62 -6.20 1.98 -12.60
N LEU A 63 -6.16 1.66 -11.30
CA LEU A 63 -5.56 0.42 -10.79
C LEU A 63 -6.14 -0.83 -11.47
N LEU A 64 -7.46 -0.88 -11.68
CA LEU A 64 -8.10 -2.02 -12.36
C LEU A 64 -7.58 -2.20 -13.79
N VAL A 65 -7.36 -1.09 -14.51
CA VAL A 65 -6.80 -1.13 -15.87
C VAL A 65 -5.36 -1.63 -15.84
N GLN A 66 -4.54 -1.21 -14.87
CA GLN A 66 -3.17 -1.72 -14.71
C GLN A 66 -3.18 -3.23 -14.44
N LEU A 67 -4.06 -3.68 -13.53
CA LEU A 67 -4.21 -5.08 -13.17
C LEU A 67 -4.61 -5.94 -14.39
N PHE A 68 -5.61 -5.49 -15.16
CA PHE A 68 -6.03 -6.18 -16.39
C PHE A 68 -4.97 -6.16 -17.48
N TRP A 69 -4.28 -5.05 -17.67
CA TRP A 69 -3.22 -4.97 -18.66
C TRP A 69 -2.07 -5.92 -18.30
N MET A 70 -1.66 -5.96 -17.03
CA MET A 70 -0.63 -6.89 -16.58
C MET A 70 -1.07 -8.35 -16.69
N PHE A 71 -2.33 -8.68 -16.39
CA PHE A 71 -2.77 -10.07 -16.41
C PHE A 71 -3.10 -10.58 -17.82
N PHE A 72 -3.86 -9.81 -18.61
CA PHE A 72 -4.39 -10.24 -19.90
C PHE A 72 -3.51 -9.83 -21.08
N VAL A 73 -2.72 -8.76 -20.98
CA VAL A 73 -1.98 -8.21 -22.13
C VAL A 73 -0.49 -8.60 -22.12
N LEU A 74 0.19 -8.61 -20.97
CA LEU A 74 1.60 -9.04 -20.88
C LEU A 74 1.91 -10.42 -21.50
N PRO A 75 1.01 -11.43 -21.43
CA PRO A 75 1.26 -12.72 -22.07
C PRO A 75 1.50 -12.63 -23.58
N PHE A 76 0.90 -11.67 -24.29
CA PHE A 76 1.13 -11.45 -25.72
C PHE A 76 2.55 -10.95 -26.03
N PHE A 77 3.26 -10.44 -25.02
CA PHE A 77 4.67 -10.06 -25.09
C PHE A 77 5.61 -11.15 -24.54
N GLY A 78 5.09 -12.36 -24.28
CA GLY A 78 5.86 -13.49 -23.75
C GLY A 78 6.08 -13.46 -22.24
N ILE A 79 5.45 -12.53 -21.51
CA ILE A 79 5.57 -12.40 -20.06
C ILE A 79 4.30 -12.96 -19.42
N VAL A 80 4.39 -14.18 -18.88
CA VAL A 80 3.29 -14.82 -18.16
C VAL A 80 3.56 -14.75 -16.67
N LEU A 81 2.70 -14.05 -15.95
CA LEU A 81 2.80 -13.87 -14.50
C LEU A 81 1.72 -14.70 -13.81
N ASP A 82 2.07 -15.26 -12.66
CA ASP A 82 1.09 -15.86 -11.75
C ASP A 82 0.06 -14.80 -11.29
N PRO A 83 -1.23 -15.15 -11.11
CA PRO A 83 -2.25 -14.20 -10.67
C PRO A 83 -1.92 -13.46 -9.37
N ILE A 84 -1.34 -14.14 -8.38
CA ILE A 84 -0.96 -13.53 -7.09
C ILE A 84 0.20 -12.56 -7.30
N VAL A 85 1.19 -12.94 -8.11
CA VAL A 85 2.33 -12.06 -8.45
C VAL A 85 1.81 -10.81 -9.19
N THR A 86 0.90 -11.00 -10.14
CA THR A 86 0.27 -9.90 -10.90
C THR A 86 -0.47 -8.94 -9.99
N ALA A 87 -1.27 -9.47 -9.06
CA ALA A 87 -1.96 -8.69 -8.04
C ALA A 87 -0.97 -7.88 -7.18
N VAL A 88 0.09 -8.52 -6.68
CA VAL A 88 1.10 -7.87 -5.83
C VAL A 88 1.82 -6.75 -6.58
N LEU A 89 2.20 -6.97 -7.85
CA LEU A 89 2.86 -5.97 -8.68
C LEU A 89 1.93 -4.80 -8.98
N ALA A 90 0.72 -5.04 -9.48
CA ALA A 90 -0.22 -3.97 -9.82
C ALA A 90 -0.59 -3.12 -8.60
N LEU A 91 -0.97 -3.77 -7.50
CA LEU A 91 -1.35 -3.09 -6.25
C LEU A 91 -0.16 -2.33 -5.65
N GLY A 92 1.00 -2.99 -5.56
CA GLY A 92 2.19 -2.46 -4.93
C GLY A 92 2.82 -1.31 -5.72
N LEU A 93 2.91 -1.43 -7.04
CA LEU A 93 3.44 -0.36 -7.89
C LEU A 93 2.50 0.85 -7.93
N CYS A 94 1.19 0.64 -8.00
CA CYS A 94 0.22 1.72 -7.97
C CYS A 94 0.23 2.46 -6.62
N ASN A 95 0.05 1.73 -5.51
CA ASN A 95 0.09 2.33 -4.17
C ASN A 95 1.47 2.94 -3.87
N GLY A 96 2.56 2.31 -4.30
CA GLY A 96 3.91 2.86 -4.14
C GLY A 96 4.09 4.23 -4.78
N ALA A 97 3.44 4.49 -5.92
CA ALA A 97 3.46 5.79 -6.57
C ALA A 97 2.70 6.86 -5.76
N TYR A 98 1.56 6.51 -5.16
CA TYR A 98 0.87 7.39 -4.20
C TYR A 98 1.70 7.61 -2.93
N GLY A 99 2.33 6.54 -2.42
CA GLY A 99 3.21 6.59 -1.26
C GLY A 99 4.46 7.45 -1.48
N ALA A 100 4.97 7.53 -2.71
CA ALA A 100 6.11 8.37 -3.05
C ALA A 100 5.83 9.86 -2.78
N GLU A 101 4.60 10.31 -3.01
CA GLU A 101 4.18 11.67 -2.67
C GLU A 101 4.04 11.88 -1.16
N ILE A 102 3.65 10.85 -0.40
CA ILE A 102 3.68 10.88 1.07
C ILE A 102 5.11 11.07 1.57
N VAL A 103 6.05 10.26 1.08
CA VAL A 103 7.48 10.36 1.47
C VAL A 103 8.03 11.75 1.14
N ARG A 104 7.85 12.19 -0.10
CA ARG A 104 8.32 13.49 -0.57
C ARG A 104 7.67 14.65 0.19
N GLY A 105 6.36 14.57 0.43
CA GLY A 105 5.59 15.57 1.15
C GLY A 105 6.02 15.70 2.60
N ALA A 106 6.15 14.57 3.32
CA ALA A 106 6.55 14.54 4.72
C ALA A 106 8.00 15.03 4.93
N ILE A 107 8.92 14.72 4.02
CA ILE A 107 10.30 15.25 4.11
C ILE A 107 10.30 16.76 3.90
N LYS A 108 9.50 17.28 2.96
CA LYS A 108 9.38 18.72 2.70
C LYS A 108 8.63 19.49 3.80
N SER A 109 7.80 18.82 4.60
CA SER A 109 7.08 19.46 5.71
C SER A 109 7.93 19.59 6.97
N VAL A 110 9.14 19.02 7.02
CA VAL A 110 10.08 19.28 8.11
C VAL A 110 10.47 20.77 8.08
N PRO A 111 10.45 21.49 9.23
CA PRO A 111 10.77 22.92 9.25
C PRO A 111 12.11 23.26 8.59
N HIS A 112 12.13 24.30 7.76
CA HIS A 112 13.33 24.71 7.01
C HIS A 112 14.55 24.97 7.90
N GLY A 113 14.34 25.48 9.12
CA GLY A 113 15.41 25.69 10.10
C GLY A 113 16.22 24.42 10.43
N GLN A 114 15.65 23.22 10.30
CA GLN A 114 16.39 21.96 10.45
C GLN A 114 17.42 21.76 9.33
N SER A 115 17.05 22.11 8.10
CA SER A 115 17.95 22.05 6.95
C SER A 115 19.02 23.15 6.99
N GLU A 116 18.67 24.35 7.44
CA GLU A 116 19.60 25.47 7.62
C GLU A 116 20.61 25.19 8.74
N ALA A 117 20.15 24.67 9.89
CA ALA A 117 21.02 24.26 10.98
C ALA A 117 21.96 23.13 10.55
N ALA A 118 21.47 22.16 9.77
CA ALA A 118 22.33 21.11 9.22
C ALA A 118 23.45 21.69 8.34
N CYS A 119 23.10 22.66 7.49
CA CYS A 119 24.06 23.37 6.64
C CYS A 119 25.09 24.15 7.47
N ALA A 120 24.64 24.87 8.52
CA ALA A 120 25.50 25.62 9.42
C ALA A 120 26.50 24.73 10.19
N LEU A 121 26.11 23.48 10.44
CA LEU A 121 26.98 22.44 11.05
C LEU A 121 27.84 21.68 10.02
N ASN A 122 27.96 22.18 8.79
CA ASN A 122 28.72 21.56 7.69
C ASN A 122 28.26 20.13 7.33
N TYR A 123 26.99 19.77 7.58
CA TYR A 123 26.46 18.51 7.05
C TYR A 123 26.25 18.61 5.53
N SER A 124 26.63 17.55 4.82
CA SER A 124 26.27 17.39 3.41
C SER A 124 24.75 17.17 3.26
N ARG A 125 24.21 17.42 2.07
CA ARG A 125 22.77 17.19 1.79
C ARG A 125 22.32 15.77 2.11
N GLN A 126 23.16 14.78 1.82
CA GLN A 126 22.87 13.38 2.12
C GLN A 126 22.90 13.12 3.64
N GLN A 127 23.86 13.70 4.36
CA GLN A 127 23.90 13.60 5.82
C GLN A 127 22.68 14.26 6.46
N ALA A 128 22.33 15.48 6.04
CA ALA A 128 21.14 16.18 6.51
C ALA A 128 19.86 15.37 6.23
N LEU A 129 19.74 14.77 5.05
CA LEU A 129 18.60 13.94 4.67
C LEU A 129 18.44 12.74 5.60
N TRP A 130 19.47 11.90 5.71
CA TRP A 130 19.38 10.63 6.43
C TRP A 130 19.46 10.78 7.95
N LYS A 131 20.20 11.77 8.46
CA LYS A 131 20.42 11.94 9.91
C LYS A 131 19.40 12.85 10.57
N ILE A 132 18.79 13.79 9.83
CA ILE A 132 17.96 14.86 10.41
C ILE A 132 16.55 14.83 9.83
N LEU A 133 16.42 14.95 8.51
CA LEU A 133 15.12 15.14 7.85
C LEU A 133 14.26 13.86 7.90
N ILE A 134 14.80 12.72 7.47
CA ILE A 134 14.05 11.44 7.43
C ILE A 134 13.55 11.03 8.83
N PRO A 135 14.39 10.99 9.88
CA PRO A 135 13.92 10.62 11.22
C PRO A 135 12.76 11.50 11.73
N GLN A 136 12.79 12.81 11.42
CA GLN A 136 11.72 13.74 11.79
C GLN A 136 10.47 13.60 10.91
N ALA A 137 10.64 13.13 9.67
CA ALA A 137 9.56 12.94 8.71
C ALA A 137 8.78 11.64 8.91
N ILE A 138 9.41 10.57 9.41
CA ILE A 138 8.76 9.28 9.70
C ILE A 138 7.42 9.43 10.46
N PRO A 139 7.32 10.13 11.61
CA PRO A 139 6.04 10.28 12.30
C PRO A 139 4.96 10.98 11.46
N MET A 140 5.37 11.88 10.55
CA MET A 140 4.45 12.58 9.64
C MET A 140 4.00 11.68 8.48
N MET A 141 4.79 10.66 8.14
CA MET A 141 4.45 9.67 7.10
C MET A 141 3.50 8.58 7.61
N LEU A 142 3.53 8.24 8.90
CA LEU A 142 2.79 7.09 9.44
C LEU A 142 1.27 7.19 9.26
N PRO A 143 0.58 8.30 9.60
CA PRO A 143 -0.87 8.41 9.40
C PRO A 143 -1.31 8.25 7.93
N PRO A 144 -0.73 8.96 6.94
CA PRO A 144 -1.13 8.77 5.55
C PRO A 144 -0.70 7.40 4.98
N PHE A 145 0.40 6.80 5.44
CA PHE A 145 0.70 5.41 5.08
C PHE A 145 -0.31 4.41 5.62
N GLY A 146 -0.84 4.64 6.83
CA GLY A 146 -1.92 3.82 7.38
C GLY A 146 -3.18 3.87 6.52
N ASN A 147 -3.55 5.07 6.05
CA ASN A 147 -4.67 5.23 5.12
C ASN A 147 -4.41 4.50 3.79
N LEU A 148 -3.21 4.61 3.24
CA LEU A 148 -2.82 3.95 2.00
C LEU A 148 -2.84 2.42 2.14
N ALA A 149 -2.41 1.87 3.27
CA ALA A 149 -2.48 0.43 3.54
C ALA A 149 -3.94 -0.08 3.61
N ILE A 150 -4.86 0.72 4.16
CA ILE A 150 -6.30 0.39 4.19
C ILE A 150 -6.90 0.49 2.78
N GLU A 151 -6.48 1.48 1.99
CA GLU A 151 -6.89 1.61 0.59
C GLU A 151 -6.41 0.42 -0.25
N LEU A 152 -5.16 0.00 -0.05
CA LEU A 152 -4.60 -1.19 -0.66
C LEU A 152 -5.39 -2.45 -0.29
N LEU A 153 -5.71 -2.63 1.01
CA LEU A 153 -6.56 -3.74 1.47
C LEU A 153 -7.89 -3.76 0.70
N LYS A 154 -8.60 -2.62 0.63
CA LYS A 154 -9.87 -2.56 -0.11
C LYS A 154 -9.69 -2.88 -1.59
N ALA A 155 -8.59 -2.40 -2.17
CA ALA A 155 -8.25 -2.63 -3.56
C ALA A 155 -7.94 -4.11 -3.88
N THR A 156 -7.58 -4.93 -2.89
CA THR A 156 -7.43 -6.37 -3.13
C THR A 156 -8.73 -7.02 -3.57
N ALA A 157 -9.90 -6.47 -3.26
CA ALA A 157 -11.17 -7.02 -3.75
C ALA A 157 -11.25 -7.06 -5.29
N LEU A 158 -10.49 -6.20 -5.99
CA LEU A 158 -10.40 -6.20 -7.45
C LEU A 158 -9.63 -7.41 -8.01
N VAL A 159 -8.81 -8.07 -7.19
CA VAL A 159 -7.96 -9.20 -7.65
C VAL A 159 -8.78 -10.44 -7.97
N SER A 160 -10.00 -10.55 -7.43
CA SER A 160 -10.94 -11.60 -7.79
C SER A 160 -11.27 -11.62 -9.30
N LEU A 161 -11.12 -10.47 -9.97
CA LEU A 161 -11.38 -10.31 -11.40
C LEU A 161 -10.27 -10.91 -12.29
N ILE A 162 -9.10 -11.22 -11.71
CA ILE A 162 -8.00 -11.93 -12.37
C ILE A 162 -7.80 -13.32 -11.76
N THR A 163 -8.91 -13.97 -11.39
CA THR A 163 -8.97 -15.35 -10.89
C THR A 163 -8.15 -15.62 -9.62
N VAL A 164 -7.89 -14.59 -8.82
CA VAL A 164 -7.29 -14.80 -7.50
C VAL A 164 -8.40 -15.16 -6.51
N HIS A 165 -8.22 -16.29 -5.83
CA HIS A 165 -9.17 -16.83 -4.85
C HIS A 165 -9.09 -16.09 -3.49
N ASP A 166 -9.34 -14.78 -3.51
CA ASP A 166 -9.41 -13.94 -2.32
C ASP A 166 -10.79 -14.00 -1.65
N LEU A 167 -10.99 -13.25 -0.56
CA LEU A 167 -12.27 -13.20 0.16
C LEU A 167 -13.46 -12.81 -0.75
N SER A 168 -13.25 -11.87 -1.68
CA SER A 168 -14.29 -11.42 -2.61
C SER A 168 -14.64 -12.50 -3.62
N PHE A 169 -13.64 -13.21 -4.16
CA PHE A 169 -13.84 -14.34 -5.05
C PHE A 169 -14.69 -15.43 -4.40
N GLN A 170 -14.37 -15.83 -3.16
CA GLN A 170 -15.10 -16.89 -2.48
C GLN A 170 -16.57 -16.55 -2.26
N ALA A 171 -16.87 -15.28 -1.96
CA ALA A 171 -18.25 -14.84 -1.82
C ALA A 171 -19.01 -14.84 -3.14
N LEU A 172 -18.38 -14.44 -4.25
CA LEU A 172 -18.96 -14.50 -5.59
C LEU A 172 -19.27 -15.95 -5.99
N THR A 173 -18.33 -16.88 -5.76
CA THR A 173 -18.55 -18.32 -6.04
C THR A 173 -19.70 -18.88 -5.22
N LEU A 174 -19.78 -18.56 -3.93
CA LEU A 174 -20.88 -19.00 -3.07
C LEU A 174 -22.22 -18.39 -3.48
N GLN A 175 -22.24 -17.11 -3.86
CA GLN A 175 -23.45 -16.46 -4.37
C GLN A 175 -23.96 -17.17 -5.62
N GLN A 176 -23.08 -17.47 -6.59
CA GLN A 176 -23.46 -18.12 -7.84
C GLN A 176 -23.96 -19.56 -7.65
N THR A 177 -23.36 -20.29 -6.72
CA THR A 177 -23.72 -21.70 -6.48
C THR A 177 -24.95 -21.88 -5.58
N THR A 178 -25.14 -21.00 -4.61
CA THR A 178 -26.23 -21.11 -3.62
C THR A 178 -27.38 -20.16 -3.88
N MET A 179 -27.22 -19.21 -4.81
CA MET A 179 -28.14 -18.09 -5.07
C MET A 179 -28.42 -17.21 -3.84
N ARG A 180 -27.61 -17.33 -2.78
CA ARG A 180 -27.71 -16.52 -1.56
C ARG A 180 -26.74 -15.34 -1.63
N THR A 181 -27.27 -14.13 -1.48
CA THR A 181 -26.46 -12.90 -1.58
C THR A 181 -26.15 -12.31 -0.21
N ILE A 182 -27.14 -12.23 0.69
CA ILE A 182 -26.98 -11.55 1.98
C ILE A 182 -25.87 -12.20 2.82
N GLU A 183 -25.88 -13.53 2.95
CA GLU A 183 -24.94 -14.23 3.84
C GLU A 183 -23.46 -14.09 3.38
N PRO A 184 -23.07 -14.39 2.11
CA PRO A 184 -21.67 -14.28 1.71
C PRO A 184 -21.14 -12.84 1.75
N PHE A 185 -21.91 -11.86 1.28
CA PHE A 185 -21.45 -10.46 1.26
C PHE A 185 -21.42 -9.83 2.65
N THR A 186 -22.22 -10.31 3.61
CA THR A 186 -22.08 -9.90 5.03
C THR A 186 -20.74 -10.37 5.61
N VAL A 187 -20.30 -11.58 5.25
CA VAL A 187 -18.97 -12.09 5.66
C VAL A 187 -17.85 -11.28 5.02
N VAL A 188 -17.97 -10.93 3.74
CA VAL A 188 -17.00 -10.04 3.05
C VAL A 188 -16.90 -8.70 3.77
N LEU A 189 -18.04 -8.04 4.01
CA LEU A 189 -18.10 -6.76 4.70
C LEU A 189 -17.40 -6.82 6.07
N ALA A 190 -17.76 -7.81 6.89
CA ALA A 190 -17.18 -8.01 8.21
C ALA A 190 -15.68 -8.32 8.12
N GLY A 191 -15.26 -9.18 7.19
CA GLY A 191 -13.87 -9.58 7.01
C GLY A 191 -12.96 -8.40 6.64
N TYR A 192 -13.32 -7.65 5.60
CA TYR A 192 -12.56 -6.44 5.21
C TYR A 192 -12.53 -5.39 6.33
N PHE A 193 -13.65 -5.20 7.03
CA PHE A 193 -13.73 -4.25 8.14
C PHE A 193 -12.83 -4.64 9.33
N LEU A 194 -12.84 -5.92 9.73
CA LEU A 194 -12.00 -6.43 10.81
C LEU A 194 -10.51 -6.31 10.47
N ILE A 195 -10.11 -6.68 9.26
CA ILE A 195 -8.72 -6.53 8.82
C ILE A 195 -8.32 -5.05 8.80
N ALA A 196 -9.20 -4.16 8.33
CA ALA A 196 -8.95 -2.72 8.34
C ALA A 196 -8.77 -2.14 9.76
N ILE A 197 -9.54 -2.62 10.75
CA ILE A 197 -9.36 -2.23 12.16
C ILE A 197 -7.98 -2.66 12.65
N VAL A 198 -7.55 -3.89 12.35
CA VAL A 198 -6.22 -4.39 12.73
C VAL A 198 -5.13 -3.51 12.13
N ILE A 199 -5.19 -3.21 10.83
CA ILE A 199 -4.23 -2.31 10.16
C ILE A 199 -4.22 -0.93 10.83
N THR A 200 -5.40 -0.35 11.08
CA THR A 200 -5.53 0.95 11.75
C THR A 200 -4.88 0.93 13.14
N GLY A 201 -5.12 -0.12 13.91
CA GLY A 201 -4.53 -0.31 15.24
C GLY A 201 -3.00 -0.38 15.18
N LEU A 202 -2.44 -1.15 14.24
CA LEU A 202 -0.99 -1.28 14.07
C LEU A 202 -0.33 0.07 13.72
N PHE A 203 -0.90 0.83 12.79
CA PHE A 203 -0.37 2.15 12.43
C PHE A 203 -0.48 3.17 13.56
N ARG A 204 -1.59 3.18 14.32
CA ARG A 204 -1.73 4.04 15.51
C ARG A 204 -0.72 3.69 16.60
N LEU A 205 -0.42 2.40 16.80
CA LEU A 205 0.61 1.98 17.74
C LEU A 205 2.00 2.45 17.28
N ALA A 206 2.33 2.28 16.01
CA ALA A 206 3.59 2.76 15.43
C ALA A 206 3.74 4.28 15.55
N GLU A 207 2.66 5.04 15.30
CA GLU A 207 2.62 6.49 15.44
C GLU A 207 2.89 6.91 16.89
N ARG A 208 2.19 6.32 17.87
CA ARG A 208 2.38 6.62 19.29
C ARG A 208 3.80 6.35 19.75
N GLN A 209 4.39 5.21 19.36
CA GLN A 209 5.76 4.87 19.70
C GLN A 209 6.77 5.86 19.10
N THR A 210 6.57 6.26 17.85
CA THR A 210 7.47 7.20 17.16
C THR A 210 7.36 8.61 17.77
N ASN A 211 6.16 9.08 18.08
CA ASN A 211 5.94 10.37 18.72
C ASN A 211 6.53 10.43 20.14
N ALA A 212 6.42 9.34 20.91
CA ALA A 212 7.03 9.25 22.23
C ALA A 212 8.56 9.37 22.17
N ARG A 213 9.21 8.70 21.20
CA ARG A 213 10.67 8.79 21.00
C ARG A 213 11.16 10.19 20.63
N LEU A 214 10.32 10.99 19.96
CA LEU A 214 10.66 12.34 19.52
C LEU A 214 10.26 13.42 20.53
N GLY A 215 9.78 13.04 21.72
CA GLY A 215 9.30 14.00 22.72
C GLY A 215 8.08 14.79 22.26
N ARG A 216 7.38 14.35 21.21
CA ARG A 216 6.16 14.97 20.67
C ARG A 216 4.89 14.47 21.36
N GLY A 217 5.02 13.89 22.56
CA GLY A 217 3.91 13.31 23.30
C GLY A 217 2.95 14.36 23.85
N ALA A 218 1.74 14.38 23.28
CA ALA A 218 0.50 15.01 23.76
C ALA A 218 0.58 16.49 24.18
N ARG A 219 0.25 17.37 23.22
CA ARG A 219 -0.65 18.50 23.51
C ARG A 219 -2.05 18.11 23.05
#